data_AF-A0A382FH83-F1
#
_entry.id   AF-A0A382FH83-F1
#
_cell.length_a   1.000
_cell.length_b   1.000
_cell.length_c   1.000
_cell.angle_alpha   90.00
_cell.angle_beta   90.00
_cell.angle_gamma   90.00
#
_symmetry.space_group_name_H-M   'P 1'
#
loop_
_entity.id
_entity.type
_entity.pdbx_description
1 polymer ?
#
loop_
_entity_poly.entity_id
_entity_poly.type
_entity_poly.pdbx_seq_one_letter_code
_entity_poly.pdbx_strand_id
1 'polypeptide(L)'
;RPGLPLRNLIRHGSIEGAWQDESRRWHIDMDKEHAEKYSISQVAKLCAYKSVQPIYNKINDGTIPYEKDEKGDIYFLKKRVDKWLHENRKIPATKPRLSKLDMIPHIEALEKLSDLQETNVQSFVNLIQSTSQSFDDQELSGKLNLIVSLVESDLNTWRSRIMEIISKIQDSTENK
;
A
#
# COMPACT_ATOMS: atom_id res chain seq x y z
N ARG A 1 29.32 6.80 -30.26
CA ARG A 1 29.63 8.20 -29.89
C ARG A 1 28.64 8.58 -28.79
N PRO A 2 29.07 9.10 -27.63
CA PRO A 2 28.11 9.59 -26.64
C PRO A 2 27.22 10.65 -27.31
N GLY A 3 25.93 10.63 -27.01
CA GLY A 3 25.00 11.66 -27.49
C GLY A 3 25.47 13.05 -27.06
N LEU A 4 25.02 14.10 -27.77
CA LEU A 4 25.37 15.50 -27.47
C LEU A 4 25.33 15.87 -25.98
N PRO A 5 24.33 15.41 -25.17
CA PRO A 5 24.25 15.78 -23.76
C PRO A 5 25.48 15.33 -22.94
N LEU A 6 25.92 14.08 -23.14
CA LEU A 6 27.08 13.52 -22.44
C LEU A 6 28.39 14.20 -22.87
N ARG A 7 28.53 14.52 -24.16
CA ARG A 7 29.72 15.22 -24.67
C ARG A 7 29.87 16.62 -24.09
N ASN A 8 28.76 17.33 -23.86
CA ASN A 8 28.78 18.67 -23.27
C ASN A 8 29.17 18.60 -21.78
N LEU A 9 28.61 17.65 -21.02
CA LEU A 9 28.97 17.45 -19.61
C LEU A 9 30.47 17.15 -19.42
N ILE A 10 31.05 16.33 -20.31
CA ILE A 10 32.48 16.03 -20.27
C ILE A 10 33.33 17.26 -20.62
N ARG A 11 32.95 18.02 -21.66
CA ARG A 11 33.66 19.26 -22.07
C ARG A 11 33.64 20.36 -21.00
N HIS A 12 32.59 20.40 -20.19
CA HIS A 12 32.45 21.36 -19.09
C HIS A 12 33.10 20.88 -17.78
N GLY A 13 33.84 19.76 -17.79
CA GLY A 13 34.49 19.22 -16.59
C GLY A 13 33.52 18.73 -15.52
N SER A 14 32.25 18.50 -15.89
CA SER A 14 31.20 18.06 -14.95
C SER A 14 31.19 16.55 -14.71
N ILE A 15 32.06 15.81 -15.41
CA ILE A 15 32.28 14.37 -15.22
C ILE A 15 33.78 14.18 -14.99
N GLU A 16 34.16 14.01 -13.73
CA GLU A 16 35.53 13.78 -13.29
C GLU A 16 36.00 12.38 -13.73
N GLY A 17 37.26 12.24 -14.14
CA GLY A 17 37.82 10.96 -14.62
C GLY A 17 37.42 10.56 -16.05
N ALA A 18 36.78 11.44 -16.83
CA ALA A 18 36.47 11.19 -18.23
C ALA A 18 37.68 11.46 -19.14
N TRP A 19 38.09 10.47 -19.95
CA TRP A 19 39.18 10.60 -20.91
C TRP A 19 38.82 10.05 -22.30
N GLN A 20 39.58 10.42 -23.32
CA GLN A 20 39.35 10.01 -24.70
C GLN A 20 40.53 9.19 -25.22
N ASP A 21 40.26 8.01 -25.79
CA ASP A 21 41.30 7.18 -26.41
C ASP A 21 41.69 7.67 -27.82
N GLU A 22 42.76 7.08 -28.37
CA GLU A 22 43.25 7.38 -29.73
C GLU A 22 42.19 7.12 -30.82
N SER A 23 41.25 6.21 -30.56
CA SER A 23 40.10 5.88 -31.40
C SER A 23 38.91 6.83 -31.22
N ARG A 24 39.09 7.94 -30.48
CA ARG A 24 38.08 8.98 -30.18
C ARG A 24 36.89 8.47 -29.38
N ARG A 25 36.98 7.34 -28.68
CA ARG A 25 35.95 6.86 -27.76
C ARG A 25 36.16 7.47 -26.38
N TRP A 26 35.06 7.79 -25.71
CA TRP A 26 35.08 8.35 -24.36
C TRP A 26 34.99 7.22 -23.33
N HIS A 27 35.86 7.28 -22.34
CA HIS A 27 35.94 6.37 -21.20
C HIS A 27 35.78 7.17 -19.92
N ILE A 28 35.19 6.56 -18.90
CA ILE A 28 35.05 7.13 -17.56
C ILE A 28 35.45 6.00 -16.62
N ASP A 29 36.41 6.27 -15.75
CA ASP A 29 36.81 5.29 -14.75
C ASP A 29 35.67 5.07 -13.76
N MET A 30 35.38 3.80 -13.50
CA MET A 30 34.35 3.43 -12.55
C MET A 30 34.89 3.62 -11.13
N ASP A 31 34.41 4.65 -10.44
CA ASP A 31 34.70 4.83 -9.03
C ASP A 31 33.98 3.74 -8.21
N LYS A 32 34.77 2.81 -7.67
CA LYS A 32 34.26 1.69 -6.85
C LYS A 32 33.88 2.14 -5.43
N GLU A 33 34.34 3.30 -4.99
CA GLU A 33 34.09 3.83 -3.65
C GLU A 33 32.99 4.90 -3.65
N HIS A 34 32.33 5.13 -4.80
CA HIS A 34 31.26 6.11 -4.89
C HIS A 34 30.14 5.83 -3.89
N ALA A 35 30.07 6.66 -2.85
CA ALA A 35 29.01 6.62 -1.87
C ALA A 35 27.80 7.39 -2.40
N GLU A 36 26.73 6.68 -2.75
CA GLU A 36 25.48 7.32 -3.19
C GLU A 36 24.94 8.27 -2.11
N LYS A 37 24.60 9.50 -2.54
CA LYS A 37 24.12 10.57 -1.67
C LYS A 37 22.67 10.94 -2.00
N TYR A 38 21.92 11.31 -0.98
CA TYR A 38 20.65 12.03 -1.10
C TYR A 38 20.83 13.49 -0.70
N SER A 39 20.14 14.36 -1.42
CA SER A 39 19.86 15.74 -1.03
C SER A 39 18.70 15.81 -0.02
N ILE A 40 18.59 16.91 0.71
CA ILE A 40 17.46 17.18 1.63
C ILE A 40 16.11 16.98 0.92
N SER A 41 15.98 17.51 -0.31
CA SER A 41 14.76 17.40 -1.10
C SER A 41 14.40 15.94 -1.45
N GLN A 42 15.39 15.08 -1.68
CA GLN A 42 15.16 13.66 -1.93
C GLN A 42 14.70 12.95 -0.65
N VAL A 43 15.33 13.24 0.49
CA VAL A 43 14.93 12.66 1.79
C VAL A 43 13.51 13.10 2.17
N ALA A 44 13.16 14.37 1.94
CA ALA A 44 11.81 14.87 2.17
C ALA A 44 10.77 14.12 1.32
N LYS A 45 11.06 13.87 0.04
CA LYS A 45 10.21 13.06 -0.85
C LYS A 45 10.08 11.61 -0.39
N LEU A 46 11.17 10.97 0.04
CA LEU A 46 11.16 9.61 0.58
C LEU A 46 10.30 9.49 1.84
N CYS A 47 10.19 10.58 2.62
CA CYS A 47 9.33 10.68 3.79
C CYS A 47 7.91 11.19 3.48
N ALA A 48 7.56 11.39 2.21
CA ALA A 48 6.28 11.96 1.76
C ALA A 48 5.96 13.37 2.30
N TYR A 49 6.98 14.18 2.60
CA TYR A 49 6.79 15.57 3.00
C TYR A 49 6.63 16.48 1.77
N LYS A 50 5.73 17.47 1.88
CA LYS A 50 5.52 18.52 0.86
C LYS A 50 6.61 19.59 0.85
N SER A 51 7.40 19.68 1.92
CA SER A 51 8.48 20.65 2.07
C SER A 51 9.68 20.01 2.77
N VAL A 52 10.83 20.70 2.73
CA VAL A 52 12.08 20.26 3.37
C VAL A 52 12.16 20.60 4.86
N GLN A 53 11.28 21.49 5.35
CA GLN A 53 11.30 21.96 6.74
C GLN A 53 11.25 20.83 7.79
N PRO A 54 10.45 19.76 7.62
CA PRO A 54 10.44 18.64 8.57
C PRO A 54 11.79 17.91 8.67
N ILE A 55 12.58 17.91 7.58
CA ILE A 55 13.92 17.31 7.59
C ILE A 55 14.90 18.20 8.36
N TYR A 56 14.83 19.52 8.21
CA TYR A 56 15.63 20.45 9.02
C TYR A 56 15.35 20.31 10.51
N ASN A 57 14.09 20.15 10.92
CA ASN A 57 13.74 19.91 12.32
C ASN A 57 14.40 18.61 12.81
N LYS A 58 14.29 17.51 12.05
CA LYS A 58 14.93 16.23 12.39
C LYS A 58 16.45 16.32 12.51
N ILE A 59 17.10 17.14 11.68
CA ILE A 59 18.53 17.43 11.76
C ILE A 59 18.86 18.17 13.06
N ASN A 60 18.11 19.22 13.39
CA ASN A 60 18.30 20.01 14.62
C ASN A 60 18.08 19.15 15.87
N ASP A 61 17.11 18.24 15.83
CA ASP A 61 16.81 17.30 16.90
C ASP A 61 17.82 16.14 16.98
N GLY A 62 18.78 16.05 16.04
CA GLY A 62 19.77 14.97 15.97
C GLY A 62 19.18 13.60 15.65
N THR A 63 17.96 13.55 15.11
CA THR A 63 17.19 12.29 14.93
C THR A 63 17.45 11.62 13.59
N ILE A 64 18.06 12.30 12.62
CA ILE A 64 18.40 11.76 11.29
C ILE A 64 19.90 11.90 11.03
N PRO A 65 20.58 10.85 10.53
CA PRO A 65 22.01 10.92 10.22
C PRO A 65 22.23 11.78 8.96
N TYR A 66 23.04 12.84 9.08
CA TYR A 66 23.41 13.73 7.98
C TYR A 66 24.92 14.01 8.01
N GLU A 67 25.46 14.50 6.90
CA GLU A 67 26.83 14.98 6.78
C GLU A 67 26.85 16.37 6.14
N LYS A 68 27.94 17.09 6.33
CA LYS A 68 28.20 18.36 5.66
C LYS A 68 29.40 18.20 4.74
N ASP A 69 29.32 18.77 3.56
CA ASP A 69 30.48 18.85 2.69
C ASP A 69 31.43 19.98 3.12
N GLU A 70 32.52 20.15 2.39
CA GLU A 70 33.53 21.19 2.65
C GLU A 70 32.97 22.61 2.54
N LYS A 71 31.82 22.79 1.86
CA LYS A 71 31.13 24.07 1.71
C LYS A 71 30.08 24.30 2.80
N GLY A 72 29.82 23.30 3.63
CA GLY A 72 28.81 23.33 4.68
C GLY A 72 27.43 22.88 4.21
N ASP A 73 27.28 22.43 2.97
CA ASP A 73 26.02 21.94 2.42
C ASP A 73 25.69 20.56 2.98
N ILE A 74 24.43 20.37 3.34
CA ILE A 74 23.96 19.15 3.98
C ILE A 74 23.65 18.09 2.92
N TYR A 75 24.23 16.91 3.11
CA TYR A 75 23.91 15.72 2.33
C TYR A 75 23.70 14.51 3.23
N PHE A 76 23.16 13.45 2.65
CA PHE A 76 22.88 12.22 3.37
C PHE A 76 23.43 11.03 2.61
N LEU A 77 24.13 10.13 3.31
CA LEU A 77 24.55 8.86 2.73
C LEU A 77 23.34 7.95 2.57
N LYS A 78 23.08 7.49 1.34
CA LYS A 78 21.92 6.65 1.00
C LYS A 78 21.78 5.45 1.95
N LYS A 79 22.85 4.68 2.15
CA LYS A 79 22.85 3.50 3.04
C LYS A 79 22.41 3.84 4.47
N ARG A 80 22.80 5.00 5.00
CA ARG A 80 22.45 5.43 6.37
C ARG A 80 21.00 5.90 6.44
N VAL A 81 20.53 6.64 5.42
CA VAL A 81 19.13 7.08 5.35
C VAL A 81 18.18 5.92 5.12
N ASP A 82 18.53 4.95 4.27
CA ASP A 82 17.70 3.77 4.02
C ASP A 82 17.55 2.93 5.28
N LYS A 83 18.64 2.72 6.03
CA LYS A 83 18.60 2.07 7.35
C LYS A 83 17.76 2.87 8.34
N TRP A 84 17.98 4.18 8.42
CA TRP A 84 17.18 5.07 9.27
C TRP A 84 15.69 5.01 8.93
N LEU A 85 15.34 5.07 7.64
CA LEU A 85 13.97 4.94 7.15
C LEU A 85 13.39 3.59 7.54
N HIS A 86 14.15 2.50 7.43
CA HIS A 86 13.71 1.18 7.82
C HIS A 86 13.44 1.07 9.34
N GLU A 87 14.32 1.61 10.17
CA GLU A 87 14.20 1.61 11.64
C GLU A 87 13.09 2.53 12.14
N ASN A 88 12.89 3.67 11.45
CA ASN A 88 11.88 4.67 11.76
C ASN A 88 10.57 4.47 10.98
N ARG A 89 10.46 3.41 10.18
CA ARG A 89 9.22 2.95 9.52
C ARG A 89 8.25 2.24 10.49
N LYS A 90 8.30 2.55 11.78
CA LYS A 90 7.21 2.21 12.69
C LYS A 90 6.05 3.17 12.45
N ILE A 91 5.18 2.73 11.53
CA ILE A 91 3.82 3.21 11.28
C ILE A 91 3.77 4.60 10.60
N PRO A 92 3.08 4.76 9.47
CA PRO A 92 2.97 6.06 8.81
C PRO A 92 2.36 7.11 9.75
N ALA A 93 2.98 8.29 9.83
CA ALA A 93 2.57 9.44 10.67
C ALA A 93 1.16 9.96 10.34
N THR A 94 0.56 9.49 9.25
CA THR A 94 -0.87 9.48 9.04
C THR A 94 -1.31 8.04 8.92
N LYS A 95 -2.12 7.57 9.87
CA LYS A 95 -3.09 6.49 9.64
C LYS A 95 -3.58 6.66 8.19
N PRO A 96 -3.46 5.68 7.28
CA PRO A 96 -4.05 5.83 5.95
C PRO A 96 -5.50 6.25 6.18
N ARG A 97 -5.81 7.51 5.88
CA ARG A 97 -7.19 7.97 5.85
C ARG A 97 -7.70 7.41 4.54
N LEU A 98 -8.13 6.14 4.58
CA LEU A 98 -9.10 5.66 3.61
C LEU A 98 -10.18 6.75 3.54
N SER A 99 -10.28 7.44 2.41
CA SER A 99 -11.29 8.47 2.26
C SER A 99 -12.66 7.77 2.21
N LYS A 100 -13.73 8.50 2.56
CA LYS A 100 -15.10 7.97 2.42
C LYS A 100 -15.34 7.44 1.01
N LEU A 101 -14.79 8.12 0.00
CA LEU A 101 -14.87 7.73 -1.40
C LEU A 101 -14.13 6.41 -1.72
N ASP A 102 -13.01 6.14 -1.04
CA ASP A 102 -12.26 4.88 -1.22
C ASP A 102 -12.97 3.68 -0.59
N MET A 103 -13.85 3.90 0.40
CA MET A 103 -14.58 2.83 1.11
C MET A 103 -15.91 2.46 0.46
N ILE A 104 -16.53 3.37 -0.32
CA ILE A 104 -17.82 3.11 -1.00
C ILE A 104 -17.80 1.84 -1.87
N PRO A 105 -16.78 1.62 -2.74
CA PRO A 105 -16.75 0.40 -3.57
C PRO A 105 -16.67 -0.89 -2.76
N HIS A 106 -16.05 -0.83 -1.57
CA HIS A 106 -15.95 -1.99 -0.68
C HIS A 106 -17.27 -2.27 0.04
N ILE A 107 -18.01 -1.23 0.43
CA ILE A 107 -19.37 -1.38 0.98
C ILE A 107 -20.30 -2.00 -0.07
N GLU A 108 -20.31 -1.44 -1.29
CA GLU A 108 -21.12 -1.97 -2.40
C GLU A 108 -20.77 -3.43 -2.74
N ALA A 109 -19.49 -3.81 -2.66
CA ALA A 109 -19.06 -5.19 -2.86
C ALA A 109 -19.57 -6.12 -1.76
N LEU A 110 -19.56 -5.68 -0.50
CA LEU A 110 -20.07 -6.46 0.64
C LEU A 110 -21.59 -6.61 0.59
N GLU A 111 -22.32 -5.56 0.21
CA GLU A 111 -23.78 -5.61 0.00
C GLU A 111 -24.14 -6.61 -1.10
N LYS A 112 -23.47 -6.53 -2.27
CA LYS A 112 -23.67 -7.50 -3.36
C LYS A 112 -23.36 -8.94 -2.95
N LEU A 113 -22.31 -9.16 -2.16
CA LEU A 113 -21.97 -10.49 -1.64
C LEU A 113 -23.06 -11.01 -0.70
N SER A 114 -23.59 -10.16 0.18
CA SER A 114 -24.70 -10.50 1.07
C SER A 114 -25.95 -10.91 0.28
N ASP A 115 -26.34 -10.11 -0.73
CA ASP A 115 -27.52 -10.37 -1.55
C ASP A 115 -27.39 -11.66 -2.37
N LEU A 116 -26.20 -11.90 -2.95
CA LEU A 116 -25.90 -13.13 -3.68
C LEU A 116 -25.95 -14.36 -2.77
N GLN A 117 -25.42 -14.25 -1.55
CA GLN A 117 -25.46 -15.34 -0.58
C GLN A 117 -26.90 -15.65 -0.15
N GLU A 118 -27.71 -14.63 0.14
CA GLU A 118 -29.14 -14.78 0.47
C GLU A 118 -29.92 -15.45 -0.66
N THR A 119 -29.71 -15.00 -1.91
CA THR A 119 -30.39 -15.58 -3.08
C THR A 119 -30.01 -17.04 -3.31
N ASN A 120 -28.72 -17.38 -3.22
CA ASN A 120 -28.25 -18.75 -3.44
C ASN A 120 -28.77 -19.70 -2.36
N VAL A 121 -28.68 -19.30 -1.09
CA VAL A 121 -29.16 -20.11 0.03
C VAL A 121 -30.68 -20.30 -0.05
N GLN A 122 -31.44 -19.25 -0.36
CA GLN A 122 -32.89 -19.38 -0.55
C GLN A 122 -33.25 -20.35 -1.69
N SER A 123 -32.46 -20.35 -2.77
CA SER A 123 -32.64 -21.30 -3.88
C SER A 123 -32.40 -22.75 -3.45
N PHE A 124 -31.38 -23.01 -2.62
CA PHE A 124 -31.15 -24.33 -2.03
C PHE A 124 -32.26 -24.75 -1.06
N VAL A 125 -32.73 -23.84 -0.20
CA VAL A 125 -33.87 -24.09 0.70
C VAL A 125 -35.12 -24.48 -0.09
N ASN A 126 -35.45 -23.72 -1.13
CA ASN A 126 -36.61 -24.00 -1.99
C ASN A 126 -36.47 -25.35 -2.72
N LEU A 127 -35.26 -25.71 -3.16
CA LEU A 127 -34.98 -27.01 -3.77
C LEU A 127 -35.18 -28.15 -2.75
N ILE A 128 -34.66 -27.99 -1.53
CA ILE A 128 -34.81 -28.99 -0.46
C ILE A 128 -36.28 -29.16 -0.07
N GLN A 129 -37.02 -28.06 0.07
CA GLN A 129 -38.45 -28.09 0.40
C GLN A 129 -39.28 -28.75 -0.70
N SER A 130 -39.05 -28.40 -1.97
CA SER A 130 -39.76 -29.02 -3.10
C SER A 130 -39.41 -30.51 -3.25
N THR A 131 -38.15 -30.88 -3.03
CA THR A 131 -37.70 -32.27 -2.98
C THR A 131 -38.36 -33.01 -1.82
N SER A 132 -38.42 -32.42 -0.63
CA SER A 132 -39.04 -33.03 0.56
C SER A 132 -40.55 -33.25 0.41
N GLN A 133 -41.24 -32.43 -0.38
CA GLN A 133 -42.66 -32.62 -0.69
C GLN A 133 -42.92 -33.77 -1.67
N SER A 134 -41.88 -34.26 -2.35
CA SER A 134 -41.98 -35.33 -3.35
C SER A 134 -41.77 -36.75 -2.79
N PHE A 135 -41.49 -36.88 -1.49
CA PHE A 135 -41.28 -38.18 -0.82
C PHE A 135 -42.20 -38.34 0.40
N ASP A 136 -42.77 -39.53 0.60
CA ASP A 136 -43.65 -39.87 1.74
C ASP A 136 -42.91 -40.30 3.02
N ASP A 137 -41.58 -40.14 3.06
CA ASP A 137 -40.76 -40.48 4.23
C ASP A 137 -40.76 -39.32 5.24
N GLN A 138 -41.53 -39.48 6.32
CA GLN A 138 -41.63 -38.49 7.39
C GLN A 138 -40.33 -38.27 8.17
N GLU A 139 -39.49 -39.30 8.32
CA GLU A 139 -38.22 -39.18 9.04
C GLU A 139 -37.21 -38.38 8.20
N LEU A 140 -37.15 -38.66 6.90
CA LEU A 140 -36.33 -37.92 5.95
C LEU A 140 -36.79 -36.46 5.84
N SER A 141 -38.11 -36.22 5.75
CA SER A 141 -38.70 -34.88 5.74
C SER A 141 -38.34 -34.09 7.01
N GLY A 142 -38.41 -34.73 8.18
CA GLY A 142 -37.95 -34.13 9.44
C GLY A 142 -36.47 -33.73 9.43
N LYS A 143 -35.59 -34.59 8.91
CA LYS A 143 -34.15 -34.30 8.79
C LYS A 143 -33.86 -33.16 7.80
N LEU A 144 -34.57 -33.11 6.67
CA LEU A 144 -34.44 -32.05 5.67
C LEU A 144 -34.91 -30.69 6.23
N ASN A 145 -36.01 -30.66 6.98
CA ASN A 145 -36.47 -29.44 7.66
C ASN A 145 -35.46 -28.95 8.71
N LEU A 146 -34.83 -29.86 9.47
CA LEU A 146 -33.78 -29.50 10.41
C LEU A 146 -32.56 -28.90 9.68
N ILE A 147 -32.14 -29.48 8.55
CA ILE A 147 -31.06 -28.94 7.73
C ILE A 147 -31.40 -27.54 7.21
N VAL A 148 -32.62 -27.31 6.70
CA VAL A 148 -33.09 -25.99 6.27
C VAL A 148 -33.00 -24.98 7.43
N SER A 149 -33.49 -25.34 8.62
CA SER A 149 -33.47 -24.44 9.78
C SER A 149 -32.05 -24.05 10.23
N LEU A 150 -31.10 -24.98 10.15
CA LEU A 150 -29.69 -24.71 10.46
C LEU A 150 -29.05 -23.78 9.43
N VAL A 151 -29.34 -24.01 8.15
CA VAL A 151 -28.84 -23.17 7.05
C VAL A 151 -29.38 -21.74 7.16
N GLU A 152 -30.68 -21.57 7.46
CA GLU A 152 -31.29 -20.26 7.67
C GLU A 152 -30.72 -19.54 8.91
N SER A 153 -30.46 -20.28 10.00
CA SER A 153 -29.85 -19.73 11.22
C SER A 153 -28.42 -19.22 10.98
N ASP A 154 -27.61 -20.00 10.26
CA ASP A 154 -26.25 -19.61 9.88
C ASP A 154 -26.25 -18.41 8.94
N LEU A 155 -27.15 -18.38 7.95
CA LEU A 155 -27.29 -17.24 7.04
C LEU A 155 -27.63 -15.94 7.80
N ASN A 156 -28.58 -16.00 8.72
CA ASN A 156 -28.94 -14.84 9.55
C ASN A 156 -27.74 -14.36 10.38
N THR A 157 -26.97 -15.28 10.96
CA THR A 157 -25.76 -14.95 11.72
C THR A 157 -24.71 -14.27 10.84
N TRP A 158 -24.49 -14.76 9.62
CA TRP A 158 -23.60 -14.16 8.64
C TRP A 158 -24.06 -12.76 8.22
N ARG A 159 -25.35 -12.61 7.88
CA ARG A 159 -25.96 -11.32 7.51
C ARG A 159 -25.80 -10.30 8.61
N SER A 160 -26.09 -10.66 9.86
CA SER A 160 -25.91 -9.75 11.01
C SER A 160 -24.47 -9.28 11.16
N ARG A 161 -23.49 -10.18 11.00
CA ARG A 161 -22.06 -9.81 11.07
C ARG A 161 -21.63 -8.90 9.92
N ILE A 162 -22.09 -9.15 8.70
CA ILE A 162 -21.78 -8.28 7.54
C ILE A 162 -22.38 -6.89 7.77
N MET A 163 -23.65 -6.81 8.21
CA MET A 163 -24.30 -5.53 8.52
C MET A 163 -23.59 -4.77 9.66
N GLU A 164 -23.11 -5.48 10.68
CA GLU A 164 -22.31 -4.88 11.76
C GLU A 164 -20.99 -4.31 11.23
N ILE A 165 -20.31 -5.02 10.32
CA ILE A 165 -19.09 -4.52 9.66
C ILE A 165 -19.39 -3.28 8.83
N ILE A 166 -20.47 -3.30 8.03
CA ILE A 166 -20.90 -2.15 7.21
C ILE A 166 -21.19 -0.93 8.11
N SER A 167 -21.96 -1.11 9.18
CA SER A 167 -22.28 -0.04 10.13
C SER A 167 -21.01 0.52 10.79
N LYS A 168 -20.08 -0.32 11.24
CA LYS A 168 -18.79 0.12 11.80
C LYS A 168 -17.95 0.91 10.79
N ILE A 169 -17.97 0.52 9.51
CA ILE A 169 -17.30 1.26 8.44
C ILE A 169 -17.97 2.63 8.29
N GLN A 170 -19.30 2.69 8.16
CA GLN A 170 -20.08 3.92 8.01
C GLN A 170 -19.85 4.90 9.18
N ASP A 171 -19.97 4.44 10.43
CA ASP A 171 -19.75 5.24 11.65
C ASP A 171 -18.33 5.83 11.70
N SER A 172 -17.34 5.06 11.23
CA SER A 172 -15.94 5.51 11.16
C SER A 172 -15.69 6.55 10.07
N THR A 173 -16.60 6.65 9.09
CA THR A 173 -16.57 7.64 8.00
C THR A 173 -17.34 8.92 8.30
N GLU A 174 -18.35 8.89 9.18
CA GLU A 174 -19.17 10.06 9.53
C GLU A 174 -18.60 10.86 10.72
N ASN A 175 -17.86 10.22 11.63
CA ASN A 175 -17.24 10.87 12.79
C ASN A 175 -15.84 11.49 12.51
N LYS A 176 -15.51 11.79 11.24
CA LYS A 176 -14.23 12.39 10.80
C LYS A 176 -14.43 13.50 9.78
#